data_AF-A0A5C7K2J0-F1
#
_entry.id   AF-A0A5C7K2J0-F1
#
_cell.length_a   1.000
_cell.length_b   1.000
_cell.length_c   1.000
_cell.angle_alpha   90.00
_cell.angle_beta   90.00
_cell.angle_gamma   90.00
#
_symmetry.space_group_name_H-M   'P 1'
#
loop_
_entity.id
_entity.type
_entity.pdbx_description
1 polymer ?
#
loop_
_entity_poly.entity_id
_entity_poly.type
_entity_poly.pdbx_seq_one_letter_code
_entity_poly.pdbx_strand_id
1 'polypeptide(L)'
;MSSQDALIKAVRSGHLVEVLAALEAGAPVEINDGQGVPGLPLGIACFMGFPDIVRELVRRGAKVNITDNSEPVSPLSMAIRGGKTDVVKLLIELGADVPPGMQTGLSEQDLAQAKYLARVYRTMPGGAAAGEEPVIEEIVMPKAFGTDTTVLEADVLRAVREAEEKKKQR
;
A
#
# COMPACT_ATOMS: atom_id res chain seq x y z
N MET A 1 -9.36 34.88 -7.37
CA MET A 1 -8.59 33.62 -7.40
C MET A 1 -9.58 32.53 -7.73
N SER A 2 -9.29 31.66 -8.70
CA SER A 2 -10.19 30.54 -8.99
C SER A 2 -10.24 29.63 -7.77
N SER A 3 -11.39 29.03 -7.46
CA SER A 3 -11.51 28.03 -6.37
C SER A 3 -10.55 26.85 -6.58
N GLN A 4 -10.17 26.60 -7.83
CA GLN A 4 -9.16 25.62 -8.23
C GLN A 4 -7.75 26.00 -7.74
N ASP A 5 -7.34 27.25 -7.95
CA ASP A 5 -6.01 27.74 -7.52
C ASP A 5 -5.88 27.73 -6.00
N ALA A 6 -6.98 28.03 -5.30
CA ALA A 6 -7.03 27.99 -3.84
C ALA A 6 -6.79 26.57 -3.30
N LEU A 7 -7.44 25.57 -3.91
CA LEU A 7 -7.22 24.16 -3.57
C LEU A 7 -5.77 23.74 -3.82
N ILE A 8 -5.21 24.08 -4.99
CA ILE A 8 -3.82 23.73 -5.33
C ILE A 8 -2.83 24.36 -4.35
N LYS A 9 -3.06 25.62 -3.96
CA LYS A 9 -2.21 26.32 -2.99
C LYS A 9 -2.27 25.67 -1.61
N ALA A 10 -3.46 25.29 -1.15
CA ALA A 10 -3.68 24.58 0.11
C ALA A 10 -3.01 23.20 0.14
N VAL A 11 -3.08 22.46 -0.97
CA VAL A 11 -2.39 21.17 -1.10
C VAL A 11 -0.87 21.36 -1.09
N ARG A 12 -0.35 22.41 -1.74
CA ARG A 12 1.09 22.73 -1.71
C ARG A 12 1.61 23.12 -0.33
N SER A 13 0.79 23.82 0.47
CA SER A 13 1.15 24.17 1.85
C SER A 13 1.03 22.98 2.81
N GLY A 14 0.27 21.94 2.44
CA GLY A 14 0.02 20.79 3.31
C GLY A 14 -1.02 21.06 4.41
N HIS A 15 -1.76 22.16 4.31
CA HIS A 15 -2.78 22.51 5.30
C HIS A 15 -4.09 21.77 5.02
N LEU A 16 -4.29 20.63 5.68
CA LEU A 16 -5.52 19.81 5.54
C LEU A 16 -6.80 20.63 5.76
N VAL A 17 -6.80 21.56 6.73
CA VAL A 17 -7.96 22.41 7.04
C VAL A 17 -8.33 23.31 5.85
N GLU A 18 -7.33 23.88 5.18
CA GLU A 18 -7.56 24.72 3.99
C GLU A 18 -8.05 23.88 2.80
N VAL A 19 -7.50 22.66 2.65
CA VAL A 19 -7.95 21.71 1.63
C VAL A 19 -9.41 21.34 1.84
N LEU A 20 -9.80 21.00 3.07
CA LEU A 20 -11.18 20.69 3.43
C LEU A 20 -12.11 21.88 3.16
N ALA A 21 -11.72 23.08 3.60
CA ALA A 21 -12.50 24.30 3.36
C ALA A 21 -12.67 24.60 1.86
N ALA A 22 -11.63 24.39 1.04
CA ALA A 22 -11.72 24.57 -0.41
C ALA A 22 -12.66 23.53 -1.05
N LEU A 23 -12.60 22.28 -0.61
CA LEU A 23 -13.48 21.22 -1.10
C LEU A 23 -14.93 21.42 -0.65
N GLU A 24 -15.17 21.93 0.56
CA GLU A 24 -16.51 22.33 1.05
C GLU A 24 -17.06 23.55 0.31
N ALA A 25 -16.20 24.47 -0.11
CA ALA A 25 -16.57 25.60 -0.95
C ALA A 25 -16.93 25.20 -2.40
N GLY A 26 -16.89 23.91 -2.73
CA GLY A 26 -17.25 23.37 -4.04
C GLY A 26 -16.10 23.39 -5.07
N ALA A 27 -14.85 23.44 -4.63
CA ALA A 27 -13.72 23.25 -5.54
C ALA A 27 -13.77 21.84 -6.16
N PRO A 28 -13.54 21.72 -7.48
CA PRO A 28 -13.48 20.42 -8.11
C PRO A 28 -12.26 19.64 -7.61
N VAL A 29 -12.48 18.38 -7.22
CA VAL A 29 -11.42 17.46 -6.74
C VAL A 29 -10.42 17.14 -7.86
N GLU A 30 -10.93 17.02 -9.07
CA GLU A 30 -10.16 16.77 -10.29
C GLU A 30 -9.91 18.09 -11.00
N ILE A 31 -8.69 18.62 -10.89
CA ILE A 31 -8.24 19.82 -11.59
C ILE A 31 -7.22 19.42 -12.65
N ASN A 32 -7.36 20.01 -13.84
CA ASN A 32 -6.46 19.80 -14.98
C ASN A 32 -5.70 21.10 -15.24
N ASP A 33 -4.37 21.06 -15.31
CA ASP A 33 -3.51 22.24 -15.55
C ASP A 33 -3.46 22.66 -17.04
N GLY A 34 -4.48 22.33 -17.83
CA GLY A 34 -4.45 22.54 -19.29
C GLY A 34 -3.41 21.70 -20.07
N GLN A 35 -2.51 20.98 -19.38
CA GLN A 35 -1.56 20.01 -19.94
C GLN A 35 -2.17 18.60 -20.13
N GLY A 36 -3.49 18.47 -20.05
CA GLY A 36 -4.19 17.19 -20.26
C GLY A 36 -4.10 16.21 -19.10
N VAL A 37 -3.55 16.60 -17.95
CA VAL A 37 -3.41 15.72 -16.78
C VAL A 37 -4.60 15.89 -15.82
N PRO A 38 -5.51 14.90 -15.72
CA PRO A 38 -6.51 14.88 -14.65
C PRO A 38 -5.88 14.54 -13.30
N GLY A 39 -6.34 15.21 -12.24
CA GLY A 39 -5.95 14.87 -10.87
C GLY A 39 -4.70 15.59 -10.33
N LEU A 40 -4.40 16.80 -10.82
CA LEU A 40 -3.28 17.62 -10.36
C LEU A 40 -3.20 17.75 -8.80
N PRO A 41 -4.31 17.94 -8.06
CA PRO A 41 -4.25 18.07 -6.60
C PRO A 41 -3.75 16.79 -5.93
N LEU A 42 -4.21 15.63 -6.38
CA LEU A 42 -3.79 14.33 -5.87
C LEU A 42 -2.30 14.09 -6.19
N GLY A 43 -1.87 14.37 -7.42
CA GLY A 43 -0.47 14.24 -7.83
C GLY A 43 0.48 15.12 -7.01
N ILE A 44 0.10 16.36 -6.71
CA ILE A 44 0.89 17.27 -5.85
C ILE A 44 0.94 16.75 -4.42
N ALA A 45 -0.19 16.33 -3.85
CA ALA A 45 -0.21 15.76 -2.51
C ALA A 45 0.69 14.51 -2.40
N CYS A 46 0.71 13.70 -3.46
CA CYS A 46 1.56 12.52 -3.58
C CYS A 46 3.05 12.88 -3.64
N PHE A 47 3.40 13.86 -4.48
CA PHE A 47 4.79 14.33 -4.62
C PHE A 47 5.33 14.96 -3.33
N MET A 48 4.49 15.75 -2.65
CA MET A 48 4.87 16.43 -1.41
C MET A 48 4.91 15.48 -0.22
N GLY A 49 4.13 14.39 -0.25
CA GLY A 49 4.11 13.38 0.80
C GLY A 49 3.08 13.65 1.89
N PHE A 50 1.88 14.12 1.54
CA PHE A 50 0.81 14.42 2.49
C PHE A 50 -0.27 13.31 2.50
N PRO A 51 -0.10 12.23 3.30
CA PRO A 51 -1.02 11.08 3.28
C PRO A 51 -2.45 11.45 3.69
N ASP A 52 -2.63 12.35 4.65
CA ASP A 52 -3.95 12.77 5.12
C ASP A 52 -4.75 13.47 4.01
N ILE A 53 -4.08 14.33 3.23
CA ILE A 53 -4.68 15.02 2.08
C ILE A 53 -5.02 14.01 0.99
N VAL A 54 -4.16 13.03 0.73
CA VAL A 54 -4.41 11.95 -0.23
C VAL A 54 -5.64 11.13 0.17
N ARG A 55 -5.76 10.72 1.44
CA ARG A 55 -6.92 10.00 1.97
C ARG A 55 -8.22 10.77 1.72
N GLU A 56 -8.22 12.06 2.02
CA GLU A 56 -9.41 12.90 1.88
C GLU A 56 -9.78 13.14 0.40
N LEU A 57 -8.81 13.42 -0.47
CA LEU A 57 -9.06 13.60 -1.91
C LEU A 57 -9.66 12.34 -2.52
N VAL A 58 -9.11 11.16 -2.20
CA VAL A 58 -9.62 9.88 -2.69
C VAL A 58 -11.02 9.58 -2.14
N ARG A 59 -11.27 9.91 -0.86
CA ARG A 59 -12.60 9.78 -0.25
C ARG A 59 -13.65 10.63 -0.96
N ARG A 60 -13.28 11.81 -1.46
CA ARG A 60 -14.16 12.68 -2.25
C ARG A 60 -14.28 12.29 -3.73
N GLY A 61 -13.68 11.16 -4.12
CA GLY A 61 -13.79 10.60 -5.46
C GLY A 61 -12.65 10.94 -6.40
N ALA A 62 -11.48 11.35 -5.89
CA ALA A 62 -10.29 11.53 -6.72
C ALA A 62 -9.90 10.21 -7.40
N LYS A 63 -9.51 10.28 -8.67
CA LYS A 63 -9.09 9.12 -9.45
C LYS A 63 -7.66 8.74 -9.09
N VAL A 64 -7.52 7.64 -8.35
CA VAL A 64 -6.21 7.06 -7.99
C VAL A 64 -5.51 6.46 -9.20
N ASN A 65 -6.28 5.81 -10.08
CA ASN A 65 -5.77 5.19 -11.31
C ASN A 65 -6.08 6.10 -12.50
N ILE A 66 -5.02 6.55 -13.17
CA ILE A 66 -5.13 7.29 -14.43
C ILE A 66 -4.90 6.29 -15.56
N THR A 67 -5.60 6.45 -16.68
CA THR A 67 -5.55 5.52 -17.82
C THR A 67 -4.16 5.33 -18.42
N ASP A 68 -3.26 6.29 -18.19
CA ASP A 68 -1.87 6.22 -18.63
C ASP A 68 -0.93 5.94 -17.46
N ASN A 69 -1.08 4.74 -16.86
CA ASN A 69 -0.20 4.23 -15.80
C ASN A 69 1.26 4.04 -16.27
N SER A 70 1.53 4.18 -17.56
CA SER A 70 2.84 4.08 -18.22
C SER A 70 3.64 5.37 -18.22
N GLU A 71 2.99 6.53 -18.03
CA GLU A 71 3.66 7.82 -18.09
C GLU A 71 4.18 8.29 -16.71
N PRO A 72 5.16 9.21 -16.68
CA PRO A 72 5.74 9.79 -15.45
C PRO A 72 4.75 10.64 -14.60
N VAL A 73 3.44 10.46 -14.82
CA VAL A 73 2.37 11.36 -14.40
C VAL A 73 1.30 10.68 -13.54
N SER A 74 1.33 9.35 -13.37
CA SER A 74 0.47 8.66 -12.39
C SER A 74 0.74 9.18 -10.96
N PRO A 75 -0.27 9.29 -10.06
CA PRO A 75 -0.08 9.70 -8.67
C PRO A 75 0.96 8.83 -7.94
N LEU A 76 0.99 7.54 -8.28
CA LEU A 76 1.98 6.59 -7.77
C LEU A 76 3.40 6.96 -8.24
N SER A 77 3.58 7.30 -9.51
CA SER A 77 4.87 7.75 -10.06
C SER A 77 5.35 9.03 -9.39
N MET A 78 4.43 9.98 -9.13
CA MET A 78 4.75 11.22 -8.41
C MET A 78 5.19 10.97 -6.97
N ALA A 79 4.53 10.06 -6.25
CA ALA A 79 4.94 9.67 -4.90
C ALA A 79 6.33 9.01 -4.88
N ILE A 80 6.61 8.12 -5.86
CA ILE A 80 7.92 7.47 -6.01
C ILE A 80 9.01 8.51 -6.32
N ARG A 81 8.75 9.44 -7.24
CA ARG A 81 9.68 10.52 -7.59
C ARG A 81 9.94 11.46 -6.41
N GLY A 82 8.94 11.68 -5.56
CA GLY A 82 9.07 12.41 -4.31
C GLY A 82 9.80 11.62 -3.21
N GLY A 83 10.08 10.33 -3.42
CA GLY A 83 10.66 9.42 -2.43
C GLY A 83 9.75 9.17 -1.23
N LYS A 84 8.44 9.31 -1.41
CA LYS A 84 7.44 9.30 -0.32
C LYS A 84 6.86 7.89 -0.13
N THR A 85 7.63 7.00 0.46
CA THR A 85 7.24 5.59 0.68
C THR A 85 5.90 5.43 1.40
N ASP A 86 5.60 6.29 2.37
CA ASP A 86 4.35 6.23 3.14
C ASP A 86 3.13 6.49 2.27
N VAL A 87 3.24 7.47 1.35
CA VAL A 87 2.17 7.76 0.40
C VAL A 87 2.07 6.69 -0.68
N VAL A 88 3.20 6.08 -1.08
CA VAL A 88 3.19 4.92 -1.98
C VAL A 88 2.43 3.75 -1.35
N LYS A 89 2.69 3.41 -0.07
CA LYS A 89 1.94 2.38 0.66
C LYS A 89 0.44 2.70 0.67
N LEU A 90 0.09 3.92 1.05
CA LEU A 90 -1.28 4.40 1.10
C LEU A 90 -2.00 4.30 -0.25
N LEU A 91 -1.37 4.75 -1.34
CA LEU A 91 -1.97 4.68 -2.68
C LEU A 91 -2.27 3.23 -3.09
N ILE A 92 -1.36 2.31 -2.79
CA ILE A 92 -1.54 0.88 -3.08
C ILE A 92 -2.71 0.32 -2.27
N GLU A 93 -2.79 0.62 -0.97
CA GLU A 93 -3.91 0.24 -0.11
C GLU A 93 -5.27 0.76 -0.63
N LEU A 94 -5.27 1.99 -1.16
CA LEU A 94 -6.43 2.62 -1.79
C LEU A 94 -6.78 2.02 -3.18
N GLY A 95 -6.00 1.05 -3.66
CA GLY A 95 -6.26 0.34 -4.92
C GLY A 95 -5.55 0.92 -6.13
N ALA A 96 -4.45 1.64 -5.95
CA ALA A 96 -3.56 2.03 -7.05
C ALA A 96 -2.98 0.78 -7.74
N ASP A 97 -3.01 0.77 -9.07
CA ASP A 97 -2.40 -0.30 -9.85
C ASP A 97 -0.89 -0.08 -9.94
N VAL A 98 -0.13 -1.10 -9.56
CA VAL A 98 1.34 -1.07 -9.56
C VAL A 98 1.82 -1.89 -10.76
N PRO A 99 2.35 -1.24 -11.82
CA PRO A 99 2.84 -1.97 -12.98
C PRO A 99 4.03 -2.87 -12.58
N PRO A 100 4.16 -4.06 -13.22
CA PRO A 100 5.25 -4.98 -12.94
C PRO A 100 6.61 -4.35 -13.30
N GLY A 101 7.55 -4.37 -12.36
CA GLY A 101 8.89 -3.80 -12.54
C GLY A 101 9.05 -2.33 -12.09
N MET A 102 8.00 -1.69 -11.60
CA MET A 102 8.11 -0.35 -11.00
C MET A 102 8.84 -0.43 -9.66
N GLN A 103 9.94 0.32 -9.53
CA GLN A 103 10.66 0.47 -8.26
C GLN A 103 9.89 1.41 -7.33
N THR A 104 9.05 0.84 -6.48
CA THR A 104 8.27 1.58 -5.48
C THR A 104 9.10 2.04 -4.28
N GLY A 105 10.33 1.54 -4.13
CA GLY A 105 11.20 1.81 -2.97
C GLY A 105 10.74 1.11 -1.68
N LEU A 106 9.70 0.27 -1.75
CA LEU A 106 9.16 -0.50 -0.64
C LEU A 106 9.82 -1.88 -0.56
N SER A 107 9.86 -2.46 0.64
CA SER A 107 10.26 -3.85 0.81
C SER A 107 9.26 -4.79 0.11
N GLU A 108 9.71 -5.98 -0.28
CA GLU A 108 8.82 -6.98 -0.89
C GLU A 108 7.64 -7.33 0.04
N GLN A 109 7.88 -7.36 1.36
CA GLN A 109 6.86 -7.62 2.37
C GLN A 109 5.82 -6.50 2.44
N ASP A 110 6.27 -5.24 2.49
CA ASP A 110 5.37 -4.07 2.50
C ASP A 110 4.51 -4.01 1.24
N LEU A 111 5.11 -4.28 0.08
CA LEU A 111 4.40 -4.29 -1.20
C LEU A 111 3.34 -5.41 -1.24
N ALA A 112 3.67 -6.60 -0.72
CA ALA A 112 2.74 -7.72 -0.62
C ALA A 112 1.58 -7.41 0.34
N GLN A 113 1.87 -6.82 1.49
CA GLN A 113 0.87 -6.39 2.47
C GLN A 113 -0.09 -5.34 1.89
N ALA A 114 0.44 -4.28 1.28
CA ALA A 114 -0.38 -3.21 0.70
C ALA A 114 -1.28 -3.75 -0.42
N LYS A 115 -0.78 -4.66 -1.28
CA LYS A 115 -1.59 -5.33 -2.31
C LYS A 115 -2.68 -6.23 -1.73
N TYR A 116 -2.38 -6.94 -0.64
CA TYR A 116 -3.36 -7.75 0.07
C TYR A 116 -4.48 -6.86 0.63
N LEU A 117 -4.13 -5.76 1.31
CA LEU A 117 -5.09 -4.79 1.81
C LEU A 117 -5.94 -4.21 0.69
N ALA A 118 -5.33 -3.80 -0.42
CA ALA A 118 -6.04 -3.31 -1.61
C ALA A 118 -7.09 -4.31 -2.12
N ARG A 119 -6.74 -5.61 -2.14
CA ARG A 119 -7.65 -6.68 -2.53
C ARG A 119 -8.80 -6.82 -1.53
N VAL A 120 -8.50 -6.80 -0.24
CA VAL A 120 -9.51 -6.85 0.83
C VAL A 120 -10.47 -5.67 0.69
N TYR A 121 -9.96 -4.44 0.61
CA TYR A 121 -10.75 -3.22 0.40
C TYR A 121 -11.63 -3.27 -0.86
N ARG A 122 -11.17 -3.93 -1.93
CA ARG A 122 -11.97 -4.15 -3.16
C ARG A 122 -13.07 -5.20 -2.98
N THR A 123 -12.85 -6.23 -2.17
CA THR A 123 -13.79 -7.36 -2.00
C THR A 123 -14.80 -7.20 -0.86
N MET A 124 -14.64 -6.22 0.02
CA MET A 124 -15.61 -5.94 1.07
C MET A 124 -16.94 -5.45 0.47
N PRO A 125 -18.10 -6.02 0.87
CA PRO A 125 -19.41 -5.64 0.36
C PRO A 125 -19.81 -4.30 0.98
N GLY A 126 -19.33 -3.22 0.38
CA GLY A 126 -19.48 -1.87 0.91
C GLY A 126 -18.40 -0.98 0.32
N GLY A 127 -18.51 -0.70 -0.98
CA GLY A 127 -17.65 0.29 -1.61
C GLY A 127 -17.70 1.61 -0.84
N ALA A 128 -16.52 2.13 -0.51
CA ALA A 128 -16.29 3.43 0.11
C ALA A 128 -16.79 3.62 1.56
N ALA A 129 -16.03 3.11 2.54
CA ALA A 129 -15.91 3.71 3.88
C ALA A 129 -14.65 3.14 4.53
N ALA A 130 -13.52 3.87 4.57
CA ALA A 130 -13.17 4.80 5.64
C ALA A 130 -13.27 4.16 7.04
N GLY A 131 -12.12 3.88 7.67
CA GLY A 131 -11.99 4.13 9.11
C GLY A 131 -11.33 3.11 10.01
N GLU A 132 -11.07 1.87 9.59
CA GLU A 132 -10.37 0.91 10.44
C GLU A 132 -9.14 0.37 9.72
N GLU A 133 -7.97 0.87 10.11
CA GLU A 133 -6.71 0.20 9.84
C GLU A 133 -6.85 -1.21 10.44
N PRO A 134 -6.79 -2.29 9.63
CA PRO A 134 -6.71 -3.61 10.21
C PRO A 134 -5.40 -3.63 10.97
N VAL A 135 -5.50 -3.71 12.29
CA VAL A 135 -4.36 -3.95 13.16
C VAL A 135 -3.71 -5.23 12.64
N ILE A 136 -2.58 -5.08 11.96
CA ILE A 136 -1.71 -6.19 11.65
C ILE A 136 -1.14 -6.54 13.02
N GLU A 137 -1.87 -7.36 13.78
CA GLU A 137 -1.27 -8.09 14.87
C GLU A 137 -0.16 -8.88 14.20
N GLU A 138 1.07 -8.41 14.40
CA GLU A 138 2.25 -9.19 14.15
C GLU A 138 1.95 -10.51 14.85
N ILE A 139 1.69 -11.56 14.06
CA ILE A 139 1.68 -12.90 14.60
C ILE A 139 3.13 -13.10 15.00
N VAL A 140 3.45 -12.72 16.23
CA VAL A 140 4.64 -13.16 16.93
C VAL A 140 4.45 -14.66 16.90
N MET A 141 5.06 -15.34 15.92
CA MET A 141 5.26 -16.76 16.01
C MET A 141 5.94 -16.93 17.37
N PRO A 142 5.26 -17.47 18.39
CA PRO A 142 6.01 -17.87 19.55
C PRO A 142 7.00 -18.87 18.96
N LYS A 143 8.31 -18.64 19.17
CA LYS A 143 9.31 -19.65 18.85
C LYS A 143 8.78 -20.93 19.48
N ALA A 144 8.28 -21.83 18.66
CA ALA A 144 7.84 -23.13 19.11
C ALA A 144 9.13 -23.87 19.46
N PHE A 145 9.70 -23.57 20.63
CA PHE A 145 10.59 -24.46 21.33
C PHE A 145 9.73 -25.63 21.78
N GLY A 146 9.42 -26.51 20.83
CA GLY A 146 8.40 -27.53 21.02
C GLY A 146 8.29 -28.56 19.91
N THR A 147 9.13 -28.54 18.88
CA THR A 147 9.45 -29.79 18.19
C THR A 147 10.61 -30.41 18.97
N ASP A 148 10.26 -31.23 19.96
CA ASP A 148 11.22 -32.07 20.65
C ASP A 148 11.82 -33.04 19.62
N THR A 149 12.91 -32.61 18.97
CA THR A 149 13.63 -33.39 17.94
C THR A 149 14.26 -34.64 18.54
N THR A 150 14.32 -34.75 19.88
CA THR A 150 14.87 -35.92 20.58
C THR A 150 14.06 -37.19 20.32
N VAL A 151 12.75 -37.08 20.09
CA VAL A 151 11.89 -38.24 19.77
C VAL A 151 12.19 -38.75 18.36
N LEU A 152 12.38 -37.84 17.39
CA LEU A 152 12.76 -38.18 16.02
C LEU A 152 14.17 -38.79 15.95
N GLU A 153 15.11 -38.31 16.78
CA GLU A 153 16.47 -38.85 16.82
C GLU A 153 16.52 -40.28 17.40
N ALA A 154 15.71 -40.61 18.40
CA ALA A 154 15.67 -41.94 19.00
C ALA A 154 15.11 -43.00 18.05
N ASP A 155 14.09 -42.66 17.26
CA ASP A 155 13.48 -43.58 16.29
C ASP A 155 14.39 -43.81 15.09
N VAL A 156 15.11 -42.78 14.63
CA VAL A 156 16.14 -42.92 13.58
C VAL A 156 17.29 -43.79 14.08
N LEU A 157 17.75 -43.63 15.32
CA LEU A 157 18.82 -44.47 15.88
C LEU A 157 18.41 -45.95 16.01
N ARG A 158 17.15 -46.23 16.38
CA ARG A 158 16.64 -47.61 16.48
C ARG A 158 16.56 -48.28 15.10
N ALA A 159 16.08 -47.55 14.09
CA ALA A 159 16.00 -48.05 12.72
C ALA A 159 17.39 -48.36 12.13
N VAL A 160 18.40 -47.56 12.44
CA VAL A 160 19.78 -47.81 11.99
C VAL A 160 20.36 -49.07 12.63
N ARG A 161 20.14 -49.30 13.94
CA ARG A 161 20.60 -50.53 14.61
C ARG A 161 19.96 -51.80 14.05
N GLU A 162 18.64 -51.78 13.82
CA GLU A 162 17.94 -52.94 13.24
C GLU A 162 18.39 -53.24 11.81
N ALA A 163 18.76 -52.22 11.04
CA ALA A 163 19.32 -52.39 9.70
C ALA A 163 20.75 -52.97 9.72
N GLU A 164 21.55 -52.64 10.73
CA GLU A 164 22.90 -53.21 10.91
C GLU A 164 22.87 -54.67 11.37
N GLU A 165 21.94 -55.05 12.25
CA GLU A 165 21.80 -56.45 12.67
C GLU A 165 21.35 -57.36 11.52
N LYS A 166 20.40 -56.90 10.70
CA LYS A 166 19.96 -57.62 9.48
C LYS A 166 21.08 -57.79 8.44
N LYS A 167 22.07 -56.90 8.42
CA LYS A 167 23.25 -57.03 7.55
C LYS A 167 24.28 -58.03 8.08
N LYS A 168 24.31 -58.28 9.40
CA LYS A 168 25.26 -59.20 10.04
C LYS A 168 24.79 -60.66 10.02
N GLN A 169 23.51 -60.89 9.74
CA GLN A 169 22.88 -62.23 9.59
C GLN A 169 22.71 -62.69 8.14
N ARG A 170 23.32 -61.99 7.18
CA ARG A 170 23.49 -62.41 5.78
C ARG A 170 24.96 -62.70 5.52
#